data_AF-A0A368H7G2-F1
#
_entry.id   AF-A0A368H7G2-F1
#
_cell.length_a   1.000
_cell.length_b   1.000
_cell.length_c   1.000
_cell.angle_alpha   90.00
_cell.angle_beta   90.00
_cell.angle_gamma   90.00
#
_symmetry.space_group_name_H-M   'P 1'
#
loop_
_entity.id
_entity.type
_entity.pdbx_description
1 polymer ?
#
loop_
_entity_poly.entity_id
_entity_poly.type
_entity_poly.pdbx_seq_one_letter_code
_entity_poly.pdbx_strand_id
1 'polypeptide(L)'
;MTAVSYTIEPIQGRDAIQKNFVKLPERAANYSNRHVTLNERFSIIERGYYLKPVELPRTSSPPKVSLVSLKAISREELMANAVAKLEKKQAEEQRRLAKSQETSPCVSPPRSIESVSP
;
A
#
# COMPACT_ATOMS: atom_id res chain seq x y z
N MET A 1 0.79 1.67 -19.11
CA MET A 1 -0.49 1.18 -19.64
C MET A 1 -0.58 -0.30 -19.34
N THR A 2 -1.67 -0.79 -18.74
CA THR A 2 -1.87 -2.23 -18.52
C THR A 2 -2.11 -2.89 -19.87
N ALA A 3 -1.16 -3.68 -20.36
CA ALA A 3 -1.35 -4.48 -21.57
C ALA A 3 -2.38 -5.57 -21.23
N VAL A 4 -3.62 -5.40 -21.71
CA VAL A 4 -4.68 -6.40 -21.59
C VAL A 4 -4.85 -7.02 -22.97
N SER A 5 -4.70 -8.34 -23.02
CA SER A 5 -5.01 -9.13 -24.21
C SER A 5 -6.39 -9.74 -24.07
N TYR A 6 -7.03 -10.08 -25.19
CA TYR A 6 -8.35 -10.71 -25.18
C TYR A 6 -8.36 -11.97 -26.04
N THR A 7 -9.24 -12.89 -25.66
CA THR A 7 -9.64 -14.06 -26.44
C THR A 7 -11.13 -13.98 -26.74
N ILE A 8 -11.57 -14.52 -27.87
CA ILE A 8 -12.98 -14.62 -28.23
C ILE A 8 -13.38 -16.09 -28.13
N GLU A 9 -14.26 -16.41 -27.19
CA GLU A 9 -14.72 -17.77 -26.92
C GLU A 9 -16.18 -17.95 -27.37
N PRO A 10 -16.57 -19.13 -27.89
CA PRO A 10 -17.95 -19.39 -28.32
C PRO A 10 -18.90 -19.50 -27.12
N ILE A 11 -20.11 -18.95 -27.27
CA ILE A 11 -21.22 -19.12 -26.32
C ILE A 11 -21.92 -20.45 -26.62
N GLN A 12 -22.05 -21.32 -25.61
CA GLN A 12 -22.78 -22.58 -25.76
C GLN A 12 -24.25 -22.36 -26.19
N GLY A 13 -24.75 -23.20 -27.09
CA GLY A 13 -26.12 -23.13 -27.59
C GLY A 13 -26.37 -22.06 -28.66
N ARG A 14 -25.31 -21.42 -29.19
CA ARG A 14 -25.39 -20.45 -30.31
C ARG A 14 -24.74 -20.95 -31.60
N ASP A 15 -24.61 -22.27 -31.77
CA ASP A 15 -23.92 -22.90 -32.90
C ASP A 15 -24.48 -22.48 -34.26
N ALA A 16 -25.79 -22.29 -34.36
CA ALA A 16 -26.45 -21.85 -35.59
C ALA A 16 -25.96 -20.48 -36.08
N ILE A 17 -25.72 -19.54 -35.16
CA ILE A 17 -25.23 -18.20 -35.49
C ILE A 17 -23.72 -18.25 -35.75
N GLN A 18 -22.98 -19.00 -34.93
CA GLN A 18 -21.52 -19.13 -35.02
C GLN A 18 -21.05 -19.65 -36.38
N LYS A 19 -21.82 -20.51 -37.04
CA LYS A 19 -21.55 -20.99 -38.41
C LYS A 19 -21.37 -19.86 -39.44
N ASN A 20 -21.99 -18.70 -39.23
CA ASN A 20 -21.84 -17.54 -40.11
C ASN A 20 -20.59 -16.70 -39.78
N PHE A 21 -19.98 -16.93 -38.62
CA PHE A 21 -18.91 -16.10 -38.05
C PHE A 21 -17.72 -16.93 -37.57
N VAL A 22 -17.37 -18.02 -38.27
CA VAL A 22 -16.31 -18.96 -37.88
C VAL A 22 -14.94 -18.29 -37.74
N LYS A 23 -14.69 -17.21 -38.48
CA LYS A 23 -13.42 -16.44 -38.44
C LYS A 23 -13.39 -15.37 -37.35
N LEU A 24 -14.46 -15.20 -36.56
CA LEU A 24 -14.50 -14.16 -35.52
C LEU A 24 -13.44 -14.40 -34.43
N PRO A 25 -13.19 -15.64 -33.95
CA PRO A 25 -12.16 -15.90 -32.94
C PRO A 25 -10.75 -15.45 -33.34
N GLU A 26 -10.40 -15.56 -34.62
CA GLU A 26 -9.09 -15.13 -35.15
C GLU A 26 -8.86 -13.61 -35.01
N ARG A 27 -9.93 -12.83 -34.86
CA ARG A 27 -9.88 -11.37 -34.75
C ARG A 27 -9.67 -10.87 -33.32
N ALA A 28 -9.50 -11.77 -32.34
CA ALA A 28 -9.34 -11.41 -30.92
C ALA A 28 -8.17 -10.44 -30.68
N ALA A 29 -7.08 -10.57 -31.45
CA ALA A 29 -5.92 -9.67 -31.38
C ALA A 29 -6.28 -8.19 -31.62
N ASN A 30 -7.31 -7.90 -32.43
CA ASN A 30 -7.74 -6.53 -32.75
C ASN A 30 -8.35 -5.78 -31.56
N TYR A 31 -8.66 -6.49 -30.47
CA TYR A 31 -9.21 -5.91 -29.24
C TYR A 31 -8.15 -5.72 -28.16
N SER A 32 -6.94 -6.26 -28.36
CA SER A 32 -5.85 -6.21 -27.39
C SER A 32 -5.21 -4.83 -27.33
N ASN A 33 -4.67 -4.47 -26.17
CA ASN A 33 -3.94 -3.22 -25.93
C ASN A 33 -4.71 -1.92 -26.22
N ARG A 34 -6.05 -1.98 -26.22
CA ARG A 34 -6.92 -0.81 -26.35
C ARG A 34 -8.16 -0.91 -25.47
N HIS A 35 -8.85 0.22 -25.34
CA HIS A 35 -10.15 0.27 -24.70
C HIS A 35 -11.21 -0.37 -25.62
N VAL A 36 -11.89 -1.40 -25.11
CA VAL A 36 -13.00 -2.07 -25.82
C VAL A 36 -14.32 -1.45 -25.38
N THR A 37 -15.04 -0.88 -26.33
CA THR A 37 -16.33 -0.23 -26.09
C THR A 37 -17.43 -1.26 -25.79
N LEU A 38 -18.52 -0.78 -25.17
CA LEU A 38 -19.68 -1.62 -24.88
C LEU A 38 -20.32 -2.17 -26.18
N ASN A 39 -20.39 -1.35 -27.24
CA ASN A 39 -20.95 -1.75 -28.52
C ASN A 39 -20.15 -2.89 -29.18
N GLU A 40 -18.83 -2.87 -29.06
CA GLU A 40 -17.98 -3.95 -29.55
C GLU A 40 -18.23 -5.25 -28.79
N ARG A 41 -18.43 -5.18 -27.46
CA ARG A 41 -18.77 -6.35 -26.65
C ARG A 41 -20.12 -6.94 -27.07
N PHE A 42 -21.16 -6.11 -27.21
CA PHE A 42 -22.47 -6.56 -27.67
C PHE A 42 -22.42 -7.14 -29.08
N SER A 43 -21.69 -6.50 -29.99
CA SER A 43 -21.50 -6.99 -31.36
C SER A 43 -20.91 -8.42 -31.40
N ILE A 44 -19.98 -8.75 -30.49
CA ILE A 44 -19.41 -10.10 -30.40
C ILE A 44 -20.44 -11.09 -29.83
N ILE A 45 -21.21 -10.67 -28.82
CA ILE A 45 -22.28 -11.48 -28.18
C ILE A 45 -23.40 -11.84 -29.16
N GLU A 46 -23.86 -10.89 -29.96
CA GLU A 46 -24.89 -11.11 -30.98
C GLU A 46 -24.46 -12.16 -32.01
N ARG A 47 -23.16 -12.26 -32.28
CA ARG A 47 -22.57 -13.25 -33.21
C ARG A 47 -22.32 -14.61 -32.55
N GLY A 48 -22.68 -14.77 -31.29
CA GLY A 48 -22.59 -16.03 -30.56
C GLY A 48 -21.26 -16.26 -29.85
N TYR A 49 -20.48 -15.22 -29.58
CA TYR A 49 -19.19 -15.32 -28.89
C TYR A 49 -19.12 -14.34 -27.73
N TYR A 50 -18.15 -14.48 -26.82
CA TYR A 50 -17.86 -13.46 -25.81
C TYR A 50 -16.36 -13.13 -25.79
N LEU A 51 -16.06 -11.90 -25.40
CA LEU A 51 -14.69 -11.40 -25.28
C LEU A 51 -14.19 -11.61 -23.85
N LYS A 52 -13.18 -12.47 -23.68
CA LYS A 52 -12.59 -12.83 -22.39
C LYS A 52 -11.22 -12.16 -22.24
N PRO A 53 -10.99 -11.37 -21.18
CA PRO A 53 -9.68 -10.80 -20.91
C PRO A 53 -8.70 -11.91 -20.52
N VAL A 54 -7.52 -11.87 -21.11
CA VAL A 54 -6.36 -12.67 -20.70
C VAL A 54 -5.41 -11.72 -19.99
N GLU A 55 -5.31 -11.89 -18.67
CA GLU A 55 -4.37 -11.15 -17.84
C GLU A 55 -2.95 -11.53 -18.26
N LEU A 56 -2.24 -10.60 -18.90
CA LEU A 56 -0.83 -10.77 -19.14
C LEU A 56 -0.07 -10.59 -17.81
N PRO A 57 0.93 -11.44 -17.51
CA PRO A 57 1.76 -11.27 -16.34
C PRO A 57 2.38 -9.87 -16.37
N ARG A 58 2.17 -9.09 -15.31
CA ARG A 58 2.70 -7.74 -15.20
C ARG A 58 4.22 -7.81 -15.19
N THR A 59 4.87 -7.40 -16.28
CA THR A 59 6.33 -7.28 -16.38
C THR A 59 6.91 -6.08 -15.62
N SER A 60 6.20 -5.56 -14.61
CA SER A 60 6.65 -4.41 -13.84
C SER A 60 6.98 -4.84 -12.42
N SER A 61 8.27 -5.02 -12.15
CA SER A 61 8.78 -4.79 -10.79
C SER A 61 8.22 -3.46 -10.29
N PRO A 62 7.75 -3.36 -9.02
CA PRO A 62 7.25 -2.09 -8.51
C PRO A 62 8.33 -1.01 -8.69
N PRO A 63 7.95 0.21 -9.08
CA PRO A 63 8.91 1.30 -9.21
C PRO A 63 9.64 1.47 -7.87
N LYS A 64 10.96 1.26 -7.85
CA LYS A 64 11.80 1.56 -6.68
C LYS A 64 11.84 3.08 -6.52
N VAL A 65 10.98 3.59 -5.66
CA VAL A 65 10.98 5.01 -5.30
C VAL A 65 11.92 5.19 -4.11
N SER A 66 12.96 6.02 -4.26
CA SER A 66 13.80 6.44 -3.13
C SER A 66 13.56 7.90 -2.83
N LEU A 67 13.33 8.24 -1.56
CA LEU A 67 13.23 9.63 -1.13
C LEU A 67 14.63 10.25 -1.13
N VAL A 68 14.86 11.22 -2.01
CA VAL A 68 16.09 12.01 -2.05
C VAL A 68 15.81 13.35 -1.36
N SER A 69 16.61 13.70 -0.36
CA SER A 69 16.55 15.02 0.27
C SER A 69 17.04 16.08 -0.73
N LEU A 70 16.22 17.10 -1.00
CA LEU A 70 16.59 18.25 -1.84
C LEU A 70 17.53 19.24 -1.14
N LYS A 71 17.73 19.10 0.18
CA LYS A 71 18.70 19.91 0.91
C LYS A 71 20.10 19.36 0.64
N ALA A 72 21.01 20.24 0.23
CA ALA A 72 22.45 19.99 0.17
C ALA A 72 23.00 19.88 1.60
N ILE A 73 22.71 18.76 2.26
CA ILE A 73 23.30 18.40 3.54
C ILE A 73 24.29 17.29 3.21
N SER A 74 25.54 17.45 3.64
CA SER A 74 26.53 16.40 3.43
C SER A 74 26.12 15.12 4.17
N ARG A 75 26.60 13.97 3.69
CA ARG A 75 26.33 12.68 4.34
C ARG A 75 26.86 12.69 5.78
N GLU A 76 28.03 13.27 6.00
CA GLU A 76 28.63 13.48 7.31
C GLU A 76 27.73 14.30 8.24
N GLU A 77 27.17 15.42 7.79
CA GLU A 77 26.26 16.26 8.60
C GLU A 77 24.95 15.53 8.95
N LEU A 78 24.45 14.67 8.06
CA LEU A 78 23.28 13.85 8.33
C LEU A 78 23.55 12.84 9.47
N MET A 79 24.71 12.19 9.44
CA MET A 79 25.12 11.25 10.49
C MET A 79 25.39 11.97 11.81
N ALA A 80 26.07 13.12 11.78
CA ALA A 80 26.33 13.93 12.97
C ALA A 80 25.03 14.39 13.65
N ASN A 81 24.05 14.85 12.87
CA ASN A 81 22.73 15.23 13.40
C ASN A 81 21.96 14.05 13.99
N ALA A 82 22.10 12.86 13.42
CA ALA A 82 21.47 11.65 13.95
C ALA A 82 22.06 11.26 15.31
N VAL A 83 23.39 11.29 15.44
CA VAL A 83 24.11 11.00 16.69
C VAL A 83 23.78 12.04 17.76
N ALA A 84 23.85 13.34 17.43
CA ALA A 84 23.56 14.41 18.39
C ALA A 84 22.12 14.34 18.93
N LYS A 85 21.14 13.95 18.09
CA LYS A 85 19.76 13.73 18.55
C LYS A 85 19.61 12.54 19.48
N LEU A 86 20.39 11.48 19.26
CA LEU A 86 20.39 10.29 20.12
C LEU A 86 21.00 10.61 21.48
N GLU A 87 22.15 11.27 21.50
CA GLU A 87 22.84 11.69 22.73
C GLU A 87 21.98 12.65 23.56
N LYS A 88 21.33 13.63 22.91
CA LYS A 88 20.43 14.55 23.61
C LYS A 88 19.26 13.82 24.28
N LYS A 89 18.66 12.83 23.60
CA LYS A 89 17.60 12.01 24.20
C LYS A 89 18.10 11.21 25.40
N GLN A 90 19.29 10.61 25.29
CA GLN A 90 19.88 9.83 26.37
C GLN A 90 20.20 10.69 27.60
N ALA A 91 20.74 11.89 27.40
CA ALA A 91 21.01 12.83 28.47
C ALA A 91 19.73 13.33 29.17
N GLU A 92 18.65 13.57 28.40
CA GLU A 92 17.36 13.96 28.96
C GLU A 92 16.72 12.84 29.78
N GLU A 93 16.85 11.59 29.34
CA GLU A 93 16.38 10.41 30.06
C GLU A 93 17.14 10.19 31.37
N GLN A 94 18.47 10.31 31.35
CA GLN A 94 19.31 10.25 32.56
C GLN A 94 18.96 11.36 33.55
N ARG A 95 18.70 12.58 33.06
CA ARG A 95 18.27 13.70 33.91
C ARG A 95 16.89 13.43 34.54
N ARG A 96 15.96 12.82 33.82
CA ARG A 96 14.65 12.41 34.36
C ARG A 96 14.83 11.35 35.45
N LEU A 97 15.65 10.34 35.23
CA LEU A 97 15.92 9.27 36.20
C LEU A 97 16.58 9.80 37.48
N ALA A 98 17.57 10.70 37.36
CA ALA A 98 18.22 11.31 38.52
C ALA A 98 17.24 12.15 39.36
N LYS A 99 16.37 12.92 38.70
CA LYS A 99 15.37 13.77 39.39
C LYS A 99 14.29 12.95 40.11
N SER A 100 14.05 11.71 39.70
CA SER A 100 13.13 10.78 40.35
C SER A 100 13.71 10.07 41.58
N GLN A 101 15.04 10.06 41.76
CA GLN A 101 15.69 9.42 42.91
C GLN A 101 15.86 10.36 44.12
N GLU A 102 15.86 11.68 43.91
CA GLU A 102 15.98 12.66 45.02
C GLU A 102 14.69 12.84 45.85
N THR A 103 13.53 12.39 45.35
CA THR A 103 12.25 12.46 46.09
C THR A 103 11.97 11.14 46.81
N SER A 104 12.76 10.80 47.82
CA SER A 104 12.42 9.75 48.80
C SER A 104 12.04 10.43 50.12
N PRO A 105 10.78 10.36 50.59
CA PRO A 105 10.35 11.10 51.77
C PRO A 105 10.92 10.47 53.04
N CYS A 106 11.67 11.30 53.76
CA CYS A 106 12.27 11.01 55.06
C CYS A 106 11.18 10.70 56.11
N VAL A 107 11.42 9.62 56.85
CA VAL A 107 10.61 9.09 57.96
C VAL A 107 10.54 10.10 59.12
N SER A 108 9.36 10.27 59.72
CA SER A 108 9.17 10.88 61.05
C SER A 108 7.81 10.47 61.68
N PRO A 109 7.70 10.42 63.02
CA PRO A 109 7.03 9.35 63.80
C PRO A 109 5.59 9.68 64.26
N PRO A 110 4.83 8.71 64.82
CA PRO A 110 3.44 8.95 65.19
C PRO A 110 3.35 9.74 66.50
N ARG A 111 2.46 10.75 66.55
CA ARG A 111 2.04 11.36 67.81
C ARG A 111 0.52 11.36 67.91
N SER A 112 0.09 10.74 69.00
CA SER A 112 -1.25 10.66 69.56
C SER A 112 -1.93 12.02 69.65
N ILE A 113 -3.24 12.06 69.36
CA ILE A 113 -4.13 13.11 69.83
C ILE A 113 -5.15 12.50 70.80
N GLU A 114 -4.96 12.83 72.06
CA GLU A 114 -5.98 12.80 73.11
C GLU A 114 -7.12 13.77 72.78
N SER A 115 -8.33 13.37 73.14
CA SER A 115 -9.35 14.14 73.88
C SER A 115 -9.75 15.50 73.31
N VAL A 116 -11.03 15.79 73.04
CA VAL A 116 -12.02 16.15 74.06
C VAL A 116 -13.44 16.06 73.45
N SER A 117 -14.37 15.47 74.22
CA SER A 117 -15.83 15.32 74.05
C SER A 117 -16.61 16.63 74.29
N PRO A 118 -17.95 16.62 74.44
CA PRO A 118 -19.02 15.87 73.75
C PRO A 118 -19.94 16.78 72.91
#